data_AF-A0A1Y2K6F9-F1
#
_entry.id   AF-A0A1Y2K6F9-F1
#
_cell.length_a   1.000
_cell.length_b   1.000
_cell.length_c   1.000
_cell.angle_alpha   90.00
_cell.angle_beta   90.00
_cell.angle_gamma   90.00
#
_symmetry.space_group_name_H-M   'P 1'
#
loop_
_entity.id
_entity.type
_entity.pdbx_description
1 polymer ?
#
loop_
_entity_poly.entity_id
_entity_poly.type
_entity_poly.pdbx_seq_one_letter_code
_entity_poly.pdbx_strand_id
1 'polypeptide(L)'
;MSATLYDAIGGHAPQLRRLQAAQAADRLPHALLLSGPPSVGKRMSAIALAQSLLCHNPLMRANDCAVACGVCAGCRKVAADTHPDFRRVEKQEGRTQILVEQVRDLIHDIALSPLEGGGASPWWMTLRR
;
A
#
# COMPACT_ATOMS: atom_id res chain seq x y z
N MET A 1 14.14 0.79 16.79
CA MET A 1 13.79 1.43 15.51
C MET A 1 13.39 0.32 14.54
N SER A 2 12.10 0.13 14.28
CA SER A 2 11.62 -0.95 13.42
C SER A 2 11.97 -0.61 11.96
N ALA A 3 12.72 -1.47 11.27
CA ALA A 3 13.01 -1.29 9.86
C ALA A 3 11.71 -1.39 9.06
N THR A 4 11.40 -0.37 8.25
CA THR A 4 10.19 -0.36 7.42
C THR A 4 10.46 -1.02 6.08
N LEU A 5 9.42 -1.52 5.40
CA LEU A 5 9.60 -2.12 4.07
C LEU A 5 10.18 -1.13 3.06
N TYR A 6 9.95 0.18 3.25
CA TYR A 6 10.57 1.23 2.44
C TYR A 6 12.10 1.27 2.57
N ASP A 7 12.66 0.94 3.73
CA ASP A 7 14.12 0.96 3.95
C ASP A 7 14.84 -0.18 3.24
N ALA A 8 14.12 -1.28 2.98
CA ALA A 8 14.64 -2.42 2.26
C ALA A 8 14.73 -2.16 0.73
N ILE A 9 14.09 -1.11 0.22
CA ILE A 9 14.07 -0.80 -1.22
C ILE A 9 15.27 0.09 -1.59
N GLY A 10 16.37 -0.54 -2.01
CA GLY A 10 17.53 0.16 -2.56
C GLY A 10 17.29 0.73 -3.96
N GLY A 11 17.96 1.84 -4.28
CA GLY A 11 18.04 2.39 -5.64
C GLY A 11 16.83 3.19 -6.16
N HIS A 12 15.68 3.14 -5.48
CA HIS A 12 14.43 3.82 -5.91
C HIS A 12 14.05 5.05 -5.10
N ALA A 13 15.01 5.63 -4.37
CA ALA A 13 14.76 6.79 -3.50
C ALA A 13 13.98 7.94 -4.17
N PRO A 14 14.27 8.38 -5.42
CA PRO A 14 13.49 9.46 -6.02
C PRO A 14 12.04 9.07 -6.37
N GLN A 15 11.79 7.83 -6.79
CA GLN A 15 10.45 7.34 -7.12
C GLN A 15 9.61 7.17 -5.84
N LEU A 16 10.20 6.57 -4.80
CA LEU A 16 9.54 6.39 -3.51
C LEU A 16 9.20 7.73 -2.85
N ARG A 17 10.10 8.72 -2.92
CA ARG A 17 9.81 10.08 -2.42
C ARG A 17 8.62 10.72 -3.11
N ARG A 18 8.46 10.53 -4.42
CA ARG A 18 7.29 11.05 -5.16
C ARG A 18 5.99 10.41 -4.68
N LEU A 19 5.99 9.09 -4.47
CA LEU A 19 4.83 8.37 -3.95
C LEU A 19 4.48 8.83 -2.52
N GLN A 20 5.49 8.95 -1.66
CA GLN A 20 5.31 9.41 -0.28
C GLN A 20 4.81 10.85 -0.20
N ALA A 21 5.33 11.75 -1.05
CA ALA A 21 4.86 13.13 -1.11
C ALA A 21 3.42 13.22 -1.63
N ALA A 22 3.04 12.39 -2.60
CA ALA A 22 1.66 12.31 -3.07
C ALA A 22 0.71 11.76 -1.98
N GLN A 23 1.16 10.78 -1.20
CA GLN A 23 0.43 10.26 -0.04
C GLN A 23 0.24 11.33 1.03
N ALA A 24 1.31 12.02 1.42
CA ALA A 24 1.26 13.07 2.45
C ALA A 24 0.36 14.25 2.04
N ALA A 25 0.31 14.57 0.74
CA ALA A 25 -0.53 15.62 0.21
C ALA A 25 -1.99 15.19 -0.06
N ASP A 26 -2.37 13.94 0.23
CA ASP A 26 -3.68 13.37 -0.11
C ASP A 26 -4.03 13.50 -1.61
N ARG A 27 -3.03 13.30 -2.47
CA ARG A 27 -3.12 13.39 -3.94
C ARG A 27 -2.64 12.13 -4.64
N LEU A 28 -2.80 10.98 -4.01
CA LEU A 28 -2.51 9.71 -4.67
C LEU A 28 -3.55 9.46 -5.76
N PRO A 29 -3.12 9.09 -6.98
CA PRO A 29 -4.05 8.68 -8.02
C PRO A 29 -4.73 7.36 -7.66
N HIS A 30 -5.95 7.17 -8.12
CA HIS A 30 -6.76 5.95 -7.92
C HIS A 30 -6.13 4.69 -8.55
N ALA A 31 -5.22 4.86 -9.52
CA ALA A 31 -4.48 3.77 -10.14
C ALA A 31 -3.01 4.17 -10.36
N LEU A 32 -2.10 3.27 -10.00
CA LEU A 32 -0.65 3.42 -10.18
C LEU A 32 -0.10 2.27 -11.01
N LEU A 33 0.61 2.58 -12.09
CA LEU A 33 1.37 1.61 -12.87
C LEU A 33 2.86 1.71 -12.53
N LEU A 34 3.39 0.70 -11.83
CA LEU A 34 4.83 0.58 -11.61
C LEU A 34 5.46 -0.19 -12.77
N SER A 35 6.28 0.50 -13.57
CA SER A 35 6.99 -0.05 -14.72
C SER A 35 8.49 -0.11 -14.50
N GLY A 36 9.16 -1.06 -15.15
CA GLY A 36 10.61 -1.25 -15.07
C GLY A 36 11.03 -2.71 -15.26
N PRO A 37 12.34 -3.00 -15.25
CA PRO A 37 12.89 -4.34 -15.44
C PRO A 37 12.35 -5.37 -14.44
N PRO A 38 12.37 -6.68 -14.77
CA PRO A 38 12.06 -7.72 -13.79
C PRO A 38 12.98 -7.61 -12.57
N SER A 39 12.47 -8.01 -11.41
CA SER A 39 13.21 -8.03 -10.13
C SER A 39 13.71 -6.69 -9.59
N VAL A 40 13.34 -5.55 -10.19
CA VAL A 40 13.74 -4.22 -9.71
C VAL A 40 13.04 -3.78 -8.41
N GLY A 41 12.19 -4.61 -7.78
CA GLY A 41 11.51 -4.26 -6.52
C GLY A 41 10.14 -3.57 -6.66
N LYS A 42 9.52 -3.63 -7.84
CA LYS A 42 8.18 -3.03 -8.09
C LYS A 42 7.10 -3.59 -7.14
N ARG A 43 7.05 -4.91 -7.01
CA ARG A 43 6.11 -5.60 -6.10
C ARG A 43 6.33 -5.17 -4.66
N MET A 44 7.59 -5.09 -4.22
CA MET A 44 7.95 -4.66 -2.88
C MET A 44 7.53 -3.20 -2.62
N SER A 45 7.72 -2.31 -3.61
CA SER A 45 7.30 -0.92 -3.54
C SER A 45 5.77 -0.77 -3.45
N ALA A 46 5.01 -1.56 -4.22
CA ALA A 46 3.55 -1.58 -4.15
C ALA A 46 3.05 -2.08 -2.78
N ILE A 47 3.67 -3.14 -2.24
CA ILE A 47 3.33 -3.66 -0.90
C ILE A 47 3.68 -2.65 0.19
N ALA A 48 4.82 -1.94 0.09
CA ALA A 48 5.20 -0.92 1.05
C ALA A 48 4.19 0.25 1.09
N LEU A 49 3.69 0.66 -0.07
CA LEU A 49 2.63 1.67 -0.18
C LEU A 49 1.30 1.15 0.39
N ALA A 50 0.90 -0.09 0.07
CA ALA A 50 -0.32 -0.67 0.64
C ALA A 50 -0.23 -0.77 2.17
N GLN A 51 0.93 -1.18 2.71
CA GLN A 51 1.18 -1.22 4.14
C GLN A 51 1.11 0.17 4.78
N SER A 52 1.57 1.24 4.11
CA SER A 52 1.49 2.59 4.68
C SER A 52 0.07 3.12 4.70
N LEU A 53 -0.74 2.82 3.68
CA LEU A 53 -2.14 3.23 3.59
C LEU A 53 -3.05 2.50 4.59
N LEU A 54 -2.77 1.22 4.84
CA LEU A 54 -3.56 0.36 5.75
C LEU A 54 -2.96 0.28 7.16
N CYS A 55 -1.96 1.10 7.47
CA CYS A 55 -1.35 1.13 8.78
C CYS A 55 -2.22 1.88 9.78
N HIS A 56 -2.53 1.26 10.93
CA HIS A 56 -3.32 1.92 11.98
C HIS A 56 -2.51 3.01 12.72
N ASN A 57 -1.21 2.79 12.86
CA ASN A 57 -0.31 3.68 13.60
C ASN A 57 0.88 4.09 12.72
N PRO A 58 0.67 4.91 11.67
CA PRO A 58 1.77 5.32 10.79
C PRO A 58 2.83 6.11 11.56
N LEU A 59 4.09 5.86 11.25
CA LEU A 59 5.22 6.62 11.78
C LEU A 59 5.47 7.81 10.86
N MET A 60 5.72 8.99 11.44
CA MET A 60 6.11 10.16 10.66
C MET A 60 7.62 10.17 10.44
N ARG A 61 8.06 10.40 9.20
CA ARG A 61 9.47 10.62 8.87
C ARG A 61 9.76 12.11 8.69
N ALA A 62 11.06 12.43 8.72
CA ALA A 62 11.55 13.71 8.22
C ALA A 62 10.95 13.94 6.82
N ASN A 63 10.32 15.10 6.62
CA ASN A 63 9.57 15.51 5.41
C ASN A 63 8.07 15.13 5.36
N ASP A 64 7.40 15.01 6.52
CA ASP A 64 5.95 14.78 6.69
C ASP A 64 5.38 13.56 5.97
N CYS A 65 6.25 12.60 5.64
CA CYS A 65 5.87 11.37 4.99
C CYS A 65 5.47 10.32 6.02
N ALA A 66 4.20 9.88 5.98
CA ALA A 66 3.72 8.75 6.75
C ALA A 66 4.29 7.43 6.20
N VAL A 67 4.88 6.61 7.07
CA VAL A 67 5.34 5.25 6.74
C VAL A 67 4.67 4.21 7.64
N ALA A 68 4.54 2.99 7.15
CA ALA A 68 4.01 1.88 7.93
C ALA A 68 4.87 1.61 9.18
N CYS A 69 4.24 1.34 10.34
CA CYS A 69 4.99 0.95 11.54
C CYS A 69 5.58 -0.46 11.47
N GLY A 70 5.06 -1.31 10.57
CA GLY A 70 5.50 -2.70 10.39
C GLY A 70 5.01 -3.68 11.45
N VAL A 71 4.41 -3.20 12.56
CA VAL A 71 4.06 -4.05 13.71
C VAL A 71 2.58 -4.06 14.07
N CYS A 72 1.77 -3.13 13.57
CA CYS A 72 0.33 -3.10 13.87
C CYS A 72 -0.42 -4.25 13.18
N ALA A 73 -1.68 -4.48 13.59
CA ALA A 73 -2.54 -5.51 12.99
C ALA A 73 -2.68 -5.33 11.47
N GLY A 74 -2.93 -4.11 10.99
CA GLY A 74 -2.99 -3.81 9.56
C GLY A 74 -1.70 -4.19 8.82
N CYS A 75 -0.53 -3.75 9.30
CA CYS A 75 0.75 -4.11 8.71
C CYS A 75 1.00 -5.63 8.65
N ARG A 76 0.67 -6.36 9.74
CA ARG A 76 0.83 -7.82 9.81
C ARG A 76 -0.11 -8.54 8.84
N LYS A 77 -1.36 -8.11 8.75
CA LYS A 77 -2.34 -8.70 7.81
C LYS A 77 -1.94 -8.47 6.36
N VAL A 78 -1.46 -7.27 6.01
CA VAL A 78 -0.94 -7.00 4.66
C VAL A 78 0.30 -7.85 4.37
N ALA A 79 1.22 -7.99 5.32
CA ALA A 79 2.40 -8.85 5.16
C ALA A 79 2.02 -10.33 4.95
N ALA A 80 0.93 -10.78 5.57
CA ALA A 80 0.39 -12.13 5.44
C ALA A 80 -0.59 -12.31 4.27
N ASP A 81 -0.88 -11.26 3.48
CA ASP A 81 -1.86 -11.27 2.39
C ASP A 81 -3.30 -11.59 2.85
N THR A 82 -3.64 -11.26 4.11
CA THR A 82 -4.95 -11.56 4.74
C THR A 82 -5.74 -10.32 5.16
N HIS A 83 -5.27 -9.13 4.80
CA HIS A 83 -6.00 -7.90 5.13
C HIS A 83 -7.29 -7.82 4.30
N PRO A 84 -8.47 -7.58 4.90
CA PRO A 84 -9.74 -7.61 4.17
C PRO A 84 -9.80 -6.54 3.07
N ASP A 85 -9.25 -5.35 3.35
CA ASP A 85 -9.16 -4.23 2.38
C ASP A 85 -7.89 -4.27 1.51
N PHE A 86 -7.19 -5.42 1.45
CA PHE A 86 -6.06 -5.65 0.55
C PHE A 86 -6.33 -6.89 -0.29
N ARG A 87 -6.11 -6.78 -1.61
CA ARG A 87 -6.24 -7.90 -2.53
C ARG A 87 -5.04 -7.94 -3.45
N ARG A 88 -4.44 -9.13 -3.58
CA ARG A 88 -3.33 -9.38 -4.48
C ARG A 88 -3.77 -10.39 -5.54
N VAL A 89 -3.86 -9.92 -6.78
CA VAL A 89 -4.18 -10.77 -7.92
C VAL A 89 -2.91 -11.16 -8.64
N GLU A 90 -2.62 -12.45 -8.65
CA GLU A 90 -1.47 -13.04 -9.32
C GLU A 90 -1.92 -14.19 -10.21
N LYS A 91 -1.03 -14.62 -11.10
CA LYS A 91 -1.28 -15.79 -11.94
C LYS A 91 -1.37 -17.01 -11.05
N GLN A 92 -2.42 -17.81 -11.23
CA GLN A 92 -2.55 -19.09 -10.53
C GLN A 92 -1.42 -20.04 -10.94
N GLU A 93 -1.07 -20.97 -10.04
CA GLU A 93 -0.03 -21.95 -10.29
C GLU A 93 -0.34 -22.78 -11.55
N GLY A 94 0.67 -22.96 -12.40
CA GLY A 94 0.52 -23.62 -13.70
C GLY A 94 -0.13 -22.78 -14.80
N ARG A 95 -0.56 -21.53 -14.54
CA ARG A 95 -1.16 -20.64 -15.54
C ARG A 95 -0.23 -19.51 -15.96
N THR A 96 -0.31 -19.12 -17.24
CA THR A 96 0.51 -18.05 -17.82
C THR A 96 -0.17 -16.68 -17.81
N GLN A 97 -1.47 -16.62 -17.52
CA GLN A 97 -2.31 -15.43 -17.59
C GLN A 97 -3.17 -15.29 -16.33
N ILE A 98 -3.60 -14.06 -16.04
CA ILE A 98 -4.62 -13.76 -15.02
C ILE A 98 -5.97 -14.04 -15.64
N LEU A 99 -6.85 -14.73 -14.91
CA LEU A 99 -8.16 -15.13 -15.42
C LEU A 99 -9.17 -13.99 -15.30
N VAL A 100 -10.17 -14.01 -16.17
CA VAL A 100 -11.28 -13.06 -16.13
C VAL A 100 -12.07 -13.20 -14.83
N GLU A 101 -12.24 -14.42 -14.33
CA GLU A 101 -12.93 -14.71 -13.07
C GLU A 101 -12.23 -14.01 -11.89
N GLN A 102 -10.89 -14.08 -11.80
CA GLN A 102 -10.13 -13.40 -10.75
C GLN A 102 -10.37 -11.89 -10.73
N VAL A 103 -10.51 -11.28 -11.92
CA VAL A 103 -10.78 -9.84 -12.05
C VAL A 103 -12.23 -9.52 -11.69
N ARG A 104 -13.19 -10.39 -12.07
CA ARG A 104 -14.61 -10.22 -11.70
C ARG A 104 -14.81 -10.32 -10.19
N ASP A 105 -14.17 -11.28 -9.54
CA ASP A 105 -14.22 -11.44 -8.09
C ASP A 105 -13.61 -10.21 -7.39
N LEU A 106 -12.48 -9.71 -7.90
CA LEU A 106 -11.86 -8.48 -7.39
C LEU A 106 -12.81 -7.27 -7.49
N ILE A 107 -13.50 -7.10 -8.62
CA ILE A 107 -14.46 -5.99 -8.81
C ILE A 107 -15.62 -6.11 -7.82
N HIS A 108 -16.11 -7.32 -7.57
CA HIS A 108 -17.15 -7.57 -6.57
C HIS A 108 -16.69 -7.17 -5.17
N ASP A 109 -15.49 -7.61 -4.76
CA ASP A 109 -14.92 -7.31 -3.45
C ASP A 109 -14.71 -5.80 -3.23
N ILE A 110 -14.17 -5.08 -4.22
CA ILE A 110 -13.90 -3.64 -4.13
C ILE A 110 -15.20 -2.82 -4.04
N ALA A 111 -16.32 -3.34 -4.56
CA ALA A 111 -17.62 -2.67 -4.46
C ALA A 111 -18.23 -2.72 -3.05
N LEU A 112 -17.67 -3.52 -2.15
CA LEU A 112 -18.11 -3.59 -0.76
C LEU A 112 -17.56 -2.41 0.05
N SER A 113 -18.24 -2.08 1.16
CA SER A 113 -17.73 -1.08 2.09
C SER A 113 -16.47 -1.59 2.79
N PRO A 114 -15.48 -0.72 3.09
CA PRO A 114 -14.27 -1.11 3.80
C PRO A 114 -14.60 -1.77 5.13
N LEU A 115 -14.05 -2.96 5.36
CA LEU A 115 -14.36 -3.79 6.54
C LEU A 115 -13.61 -3.32 7.78
N GLU A 116 -12.36 -2.85 7.60
CA GLU A 116 -11.54 -2.33 8.69
C GLU A 116 -11.48 -0.80 8.68
N GLY A 117 -12.29 -0.14 7.84
CA GLY A 117 -12.44 1.31 7.80
C GLY A 117 -11.13 2.00 7.44
N GLY A 118 -10.85 2.14 6.14
CA GLY A 118 -9.70 2.91 5.67
C GLY A 118 -9.73 4.34 6.20
N GLY A 119 -8.80 4.69 7.10
CA GLY A 119 -8.30 6.05 7.27
C GLY A 119 -9.24 7.11 7.84
N ALA A 120 -10.11 6.79 8.81
CA ALA A 120 -10.64 7.84 9.70
C ALA A 120 -9.68 8.06 10.88
N SER A 121 -8.50 8.62 10.59
CA SER A 121 -7.66 9.23 11.63
C SER A 121 -8.50 10.33 12.31
N PRO A 122 -8.58 10.43 13.65
CA PRO A 122 -9.23 11.56 14.33
C PRO A 122 -8.60 12.93 14.01
N TRP A 123 -7.46 12.93 13.31
CA TRP A 123 -6.56 14.06 13.14
C TRP A 123 -6.84 14.95 11.92
N TRP A 124 -7.79 14.59 11.03
CA TRP A 124 -8.13 15.44 9.87
C TRP A 124 -8.94 16.70 10.25
N MET A 125 -9.45 16.81 11.49
CA MET A 125 -10.20 17.97 11.97
C MET A 125 -9.33 19.12 12.52
N THR A 126 -8.04 18.93 12.83
CA THR A 126 -7.26 19.93 13.58
C THR A 126 -6.28 20.75 12.73
N LEU A 127 -6.16 20.51 11.42
CA LEU A 127 -5.23 21.24 10.54
C LEU A 127 -5.89 21.76 9.24
N ARG A 128 -7.13 22.25 9.34
CA ARG A 128 -7.68 23.24 8.41
C ARG A 128 -7.75 24.61 9.11
N ARG A 129 -6.65 25.36 9.04
CA ARG A 129 -6.68 26.82 9.00
C ARG A 129 -5.87 27.25 7.79
#